data_AF-A0A9J7LTY1-F1
#
_entry.id   AF-A0A9J7LTY1-F1
#
_cell.length_a   1.000
_cell.length_b   1.000
_cell.length_c   1.000
_cell.angle_alpha   90.00
_cell.angle_beta   90.00
_cell.angle_gamma   90.00
#
_symmetry.space_group_name_H-M   'P 1'
#
loop_
_entity.id
_entity.type
_entity.pdbx_description
1 polymer ?
#
loop_
_entity_poly.entity_id
_entity_poly.type
_entity_poly.pdbx_seq_one_letter_code
_entity_poly.pdbx_strand_id
1 'polypeptide(L)'
;MRMLSVAVLLTLLSAAAQGQTFLSTDGQHFKLNGQRVFLSGVNMAWCRYGSDFGGGLYYSYKSSSPCPSSKSKYEQAIMDIANNGGNSLRVWLHVEGQETPVFSYWGSVTQTDATDELVNELKDMLGFAQRHNVLVFLVLWNGAHHGNHFWKVRDLVWDDLKLGTYVEQALRPLARGLKDERALGGWEIINEPEGSLRVQHDPDPCYNTDFLAGSGAGWAGNSDGSEF
;
A
#
# COMPACT_ATOMS: atom_id res chain seq x y z
N MET A 1 17.41 51.34 26.71
CA MET A 1 17.83 49.96 26.34
C MET A 1 16.93 48.94 27.04
N ARG A 2 15.64 48.84 26.67
CA ARG A 2 14.64 47.91 27.28
C ARG A 2 13.53 47.53 26.29
N MET A 3 13.86 47.33 25.01
CA MET A 3 12.89 46.90 23.99
C MET A 3 13.33 45.64 23.21
N LEU A 4 14.54 45.12 23.42
CA LEU A 4 15.01 43.92 22.72
C LEU A 4 14.52 42.60 23.35
N SER A 5 14.11 42.59 24.63
CA SER A 5 13.83 41.33 25.35
C SER A 5 12.43 40.77 25.11
N VAL A 6 11.47 41.57 24.62
CA VAL A 6 10.08 41.13 24.41
C VAL A 6 9.88 40.53 23.01
N ALA A 7 10.63 41.00 22.01
CA ALA A 7 10.53 40.50 20.63
C ALA A 7 11.09 39.07 20.46
N VAL A 8 12.08 38.68 21.26
CA VAL A 8 12.69 37.34 21.19
C VAL A 8 11.82 36.26 21.85
N LEU A 9 10.95 36.63 22.81
CA LEU A 9 10.05 35.66 23.45
C LEU A 9 8.81 35.33 22.59
N LEU A 10 8.33 36.27 21.76
CA LEU A 10 7.18 36.01 20.87
C LEU A 10 7.54 35.17 19.63
N THR A 11 8.80 35.17 19.18
CA THR A 11 9.24 34.32 18.06
C THR A 11 9.48 32.86 18.48
N LEU A 12 9.83 32.61 19.74
CA LEU A 12 10.03 31.26 20.27
C LEU A 12 8.73 30.52 20.63
N LEU A 13 7.62 31.23 20.82
CA LEU A 13 6.29 30.64 21.07
C LEU A 13 5.54 30.21 19.81
N SER A 14 5.99 30.61 18.61
CA SER A 14 5.41 30.16 17.34
C SER A 14 6.10 28.91 16.77
N ALA A 15 7.23 28.50 17.36
CA ALA A 15 7.98 27.29 16.95
C ALA A 15 7.54 26.04 17.73
N ALA A 16 6.70 26.18 18.74
CA ALA A 16 6.15 25.07 19.50
C ALA A 16 4.83 24.62 18.86
N ALA A 17 4.85 23.40 18.29
CA ALA A 17 3.69 22.63 17.77
C ALA A 17 3.41 22.64 16.26
N GLN A 18 4.39 22.86 15.37
CA GLN A 18 4.37 22.14 14.09
C GLN A 18 4.93 20.73 14.33
N GLY A 19 4.21 19.93 15.11
CA GLY A 19 4.48 18.50 15.18
C GLY A 19 4.42 17.93 13.75
N GLN A 20 5.30 16.99 13.44
CA GLN A 20 5.22 16.23 12.19
C GLN A 20 3.84 15.55 12.15
N THR A 21 2.96 16.01 11.27
CA THR A 21 1.61 15.42 11.16
C THR A 21 1.57 14.45 9.97
N PHE A 22 0.94 13.31 10.23
CA PHE A 22 0.56 12.30 9.26
C PHE A 22 -0.91 12.50 8.89
N LEU A 23 -1.36 11.82 7.84
CA LEU A 23 -2.79 11.70 7.58
C LEU A 23 -3.46 11.03 8.79
N SER A 24 -4.57 11.59 9.25
CA SER A 24 -5.38 11.02 10.33
C SER A 24 -6.85 11.04 9.97
N THR A 25 -7.65 10.42 10.82
CA THR A 25 -9.12 10.47 10.74
C THR A 25 -9.68 11.19 11.96
N ASP A 26 -10.77 11.93 11.75
CA ASP A 26 -11.60 12.48 12.81
C ASP A 26 -13.07 12.28 12.41
N GLY A 27 -13.72 11.32 13.06
CA GLY A 27 -15.04 10.82 12.67
C GLY A 27 -15.04 10.34 11.22
N GLN A 28 -15.80 11.05 10.37
CA GLN A 28 -15.99 10.72 8.95
C GLN A 28 -15.09 11.50 8.00
N HIS A 29 -14.02 12.12 8.51
CA HIS A 29 -13.16 13.02 7.73
C HIS A 29 -11.69 12.64 7.84
N PHE A 30 -11.00 12.69 6.71
CA PHE A 30 -9.55 12.73 6.71
C PHE A 30 -9.06 14.10 7.15
N LYS A 31 -7.98 14.13 7.93
CA LYS A 31 -7.29 15.33 8.35
C LYS A 31 -5.80 15.26 8.06
N LEU A 32 -5.23 16.38 7.63
CA LEU A 32 -3.79 16.57 7.51
C LEU A 32 -3.45 17.95 8.08
N ASN A 33 -2.45 18.03 8.98
CA ASN A 33 -2.15 19.25 9.73
C ASN A 33 -3.38 19.86 10.45
N GLY A 34 -4.28 19.00 10.95
CA GLY A 34 -5.51 19.41 11.63
C GLY A 34 -6.63 19.93 10.73
N GLN A 35 -6.38 20.06 9.42
CA GLN A 35 -7.38 20.50 8.45
C GLN A 35 -8.03 19.32 7.77
N ARG A 36 -9.35 19.42 7.51
CA ARG A 36 -10.06 18.44 6.69
C ARG A 36 -9.46 18.41 5.30
N VAL A 37 -9.18 17.23 4.79
CA VAL A 37 -8.71 17.01 3.42
C VAL A 37 -9.64 16.07 2.67
N PHE A 38 -9.62 16.18 1.35
CA PHE A 38 -10.25 15.23 0.44
C PHE A 38 -9.15 14.61 -0.41
N LEU A 39 -9.14 13.28 -0.51
CA LEU A 39 -8.16 12.53 -1.29
C LEU A 39 -8.61 12.53 -2.76
N SER A 40 -7.90 13.27 -3.60
CA SER A 40 -8.17 13.40 -5.03
C SER A 40 -6.95 12.94 -5.81
N GLY A 41 -7.11 11.94 -6.66
CA GLY A 41 -6.02 11.51 -7.53
C GLY A 41 -6.36 10.22 -8.26
N VAL A 42 -5.37 9.36 -8.43
CA VAL A 42 -5.47 8.23 -9.36
C VAL A 42 -4.96 6.93 -8.76
N ASN A 43 -5.40 5.84 -9.37
CA ASN A 43 -4.73 4.56 -9.24
C ASN A 43 -3.61 4.52 -10.29
N MET A 44 -2.37 4.41 -9.84
CA MET A 44 -1.28 3.85 -10.64
C MET A 44 -0.98 2.49 -10.03
N ALA A 45 -1.95 1.60 -10.19
CA ALA A 45 -1.97 0.33 -9.48
C ALA A 45 -0.72 -0.51 -9.77
N TRP A 46 -0.12 -0.37 -10.95
CA TRP A 46 1.20 -0.88 -11.26
C TRP A 46 1.79 -0.17 -12.50
N CYS A 47 3.10 -0.28 -12.65
CA CYS A 47 3.82 -0.12 -13.90
C CYS A 47 4.10 -1.51 -14.51
N ARG A 48 4.59 -2.45 -13.69
CA ARG A 48 4.79 -3.87 -13.99
C ARG A 48 4.05 -4.69 -12.93
N TYR A 49 2.97 -5.36 -13.35
CA TYR A 49 2.06 -6.07 -12.46
C TYR A 49 2.79 -7.07 -11.54
N GLY A 50 2.85 -6.76 -10.25
CA GLY A 50 3.52 -7.57 -9.21
C GLY A 50 5.05 -7.48 -9.17
N SER A 51 5.67 -6.67 -10.02
CA SER A 51 7.14 -6.59 -10.19
C SER A 51 7.66 -5.15 -10.30
N ASP A 52 7.07 -4.24 -9.54
CA ASP A 52 7.51 -2.83 -9.49
C ASP A 52 8.55 -2.54 -8.40
N PHE A 53 8.54 -3.31 -7.32
CA PHE A 53 9.36 -3.10 -6.13
C PHE A 53 9.89 -4.45 -5.60
N GLY A 54 10.94 -4.39 -4.78
CA GLY A 54 11.70 -5.52 -4.27
C GLY A 54 12.81 -5.94 -5.24
N GLY A 55 13.94 -6.43 -4.73
CA GLY A 55 14.97 -7.00 -5.60
C GLY A 55 15.73 -5.98 -6.46
N GLY A 56 15.61 -4.67 -6.20
CA GLY A 56 16.12 -3.61 -7.07
C GLY A 56 15.26 -3.33 -8.31
N LEU A 57 14.06 -3.90 -8.38
CA LEU A 57 13.17 -3.78 -9.55
C LEU A 57 12.71 -2.34 -9.79
N TYR A 58 12.58 -1.52 -8.73
CA TYR A 58 12.16 -0.13 -8.86
C TYR A 58 13.16 0.69 -9.69
N TYR A 59 14.46 0.39 -9.51
CA TYR A 59 15.57 1.02 -10.22
C TYR A 59 15.89 0.37 -11.57
N SER A 60 15.37 -0.83 -11.82
CA SER A 60 15.72 -1.63 -13.00
C SER A 60 15.09 -1.09 -14.29
N TYR A 61 15.84 -1.21 -15.40
CA TYR A 61 15.35 -0.92 -16.73
C TYR A 61 15.02 -2.21 -17.50
N LYS A 62 13.81 -2.32 -18.06
CA LYS A 62 13.34 -3.49 -18.83
C LYS A 62 12.79 -3.05 -20.17
N SER A 63 13.64 -2.97 -21.19
CA SER A 63 13.30 -2.49 -22.54
C SER A 63 12.14 -3.24 -23.20
N SER A 64 11.93 -4.52 -22.85
CA SER A 64 10.84 -5.35 -23.37
C SER A 64 9.49 -5.12 -22.68
N SER A 65 9.45 -4.31 -21.62
CA SER A 65 8.22 -4.00 -20.89
C SER A 65 7.53 -2.78 -21.50
N PRO A 66 6.17 -2.73 -21.57
CA PRO A 66 5.44 -1.49 -21.86
C PRO A 66 5.68 -0.41 -20.80
N CYS A 67 6.20 -0.82 -19.63
CA CYS A 67 6.71 0.07 -18.61
C CYS A 67 8.21 -0.20 -18.35
N PRO A 68 9.12 0.49 -19.08
CA PRO A 68 10.55 0.19 -19.02
C PRO A 68 11.24 0.60 -17.72
N SER A 69 10.70 1.53 -16.93
CA SER A 69 11.27 1.98 -15.65
C SER A 69 10.14 2.26 -14.67
N SER A 70 10.05 1.49 -13.58
CA SER A 70 9.03 1.70 -12.54
C SER A 70 9.24 3.03 -11.84
N LYS A 71 10.47 3.34 -11.40
CA LYS A 71 10.82 4.64 -10.82
C LYS A 71 10.37 5.82 -11.69
N SER A 72 10.79 5.86 -12.95
CA SER A 72 10.46 7.00 -13.82
C SER A 72 8.95 7.13 -14.06
N LYS A 73 8.20 6.02 -14.08
CA LYS A 73 6.74 6.10 -14.23
C LYS A 73 6.04 6.56 -12.96
N TYR A 74 6.46 6.11 -11.78
CA TYR A 74 5.89 6.58 -10.52
C TYR A 74 6.20 8.06 -10.28
N GLU A 75 7.45 8.48 -10.52
CA GLU A 75 7.83 9.90 -10.43
C GLU A 75 7.01 10.76 -11.40
N GLN A 76 6.81 10.31 -12.64
CA GLN A 76 5.96 11.01 -13.61
C GLN A 76 4.50 11.10 -13.13
N ALA A 77 3.90 10.00 -12.67
CA ALA A 77 2.53 10.01 -12.19
C ALA A 77 2.36 10.94 -10.97
N ILE A 78 3.31 10.94 -10.04
CA ILE A 78 3.31 11.85 -8.89
C ILE A 78 3.37 13.31 -9.34
N MET A 79 4.26 13.64 -10.29
CA MET A 79 4.34 15.00 -10.84
C MET A 79 3.03 15.39 -11.54
N ASP A 80 2.46 14.50 -12.34
CA ASP A 80 1.21 14.76 -13.06
C ASP A 80 0.03 14.96 -12.10
N ILE A 81 -0.09 14.14 -11.06
CA ILE A 81 -1.10 14.32 -10.00
C ILE A 81 -0.96 15.71 -9.38
N ALA A 82 0.25 16.06 -8.91
CA ALA A 82 0.49 17.33 -8.24
C ALA A 82 0.23 18.54 -9.17
N ASN A 83 0.72 18.48 -10.41
CA ASN A 83 0.56 19.55 -11.41
C ASN A 83 -0.90 19.76 -11.83
N ASN A 84 -1.75 18.74 -11.66
CA ASN A 84 -3.19 18.81 -11.94
C ASN A 84 -4.05 18.99 -10.68
N GLY A 85 -3.45 19.35 -9.54
CA GLY A 85 -4.16 19.66 -8.30
C GLY A 85 -4.66 18.43 -7.51
N GLY A 86 -4.22 17.23 -7.87
CA GLY A 86 -4.41 16.03 -7.07
C GLY A 86 -3.42 15.94 -5.91
N ASN A 87 -3.70 15.04 -4.95
CA ASN A 87 -2.95 14.88 -3.71
C ASN A 87 -2.83 13.43 -3.24
N SER A 88 -3.31 12.44 -4.00
CA SER A 88 -3.24 11.03 -3.59
C SER A 88 -2.97 10.08 -4.75
N LEU A 89 -2.20 9.02 -4.47
CA LEU A 89 -1.87 7.95 -5.40
C LEU A 89 -2.11 6.59 -4.72
N ARG A 90 -2.78 5.67 -5.42
CA ARG A 90 -2.95 4.27 -4.97
C ARG A 90 -2.07 3.33 -5.81
N VAL A 91 -1.27 2.49 -5.15
CA VAL A 91 -0.21 1.66 -5.74
C VAL A 91 -0.27 0.23 -5.18
N TRP A 92 -0.20 -0.79 -6.03
CA TRP A 92 -0.16 -2.18 -5.57
C TRP A 92 1.29 -2.65 -5.35
N LEU A 93 1.47 -3.48 -4.32
CA LEU A 93 2.78 -3.92 -3.86
C LEU A 93 3.03 -5.41 -4.17
N HIS A 94 2.48 -6.32 -3.35
CA HIS A 94 2.73 -7.76 -3.50
C HIS A 94 1.87 -8.37 -4.60
N VAL A 95 0.66 -7.84 -4.79
CA VAL A 95 -0.33 -8.31 -5.76
C VAL A 95 -0.70 -9.77 -5.48
N GLU A 96 -0.05 -10.74 -6.13
CA GLU A 96 -0.24 -12.18 -5.91
C GLU A 96 1.03 -12.86 -5.38
N GLY A 97 2.05 -12.08 -5.00
CA GLY A 97 3.32 -12.59 -4.49
C GLY A 97 4.33 -12.96 -5.57
N GLN A 98 4.31 -12.29 -6.72
CA GLN A 98 5.23 -12.55 -7.84
C GLN A 98 6.70 -12.38 -7.39
N GLU A 99 7.03 -11.18 -6.90
CA GLU A 99 8.39 -10.82 -6.47
C GLU A 99 8.51 -10.63 -4.97
N THR A 100 7.46 -10.09 -4.34
CA THR A 100 7.44 -9.77 -2.90
C THR A 100 6.17 -10.30 -2.25
N PRO A 101 6.23 -10.80 -1.01
CA PRO A 101 7.44 -11.13 -0.25
C PRO A 101 8.12 -12.42 -0.76
N VAL A 102 9.26 -12.79 -0.15
CA VAL A 102 9.93 -14.06 -0.48
C VAL A 102 9.27 -15.21 0.27
N PHE A 103 8.89 -16.24 -0.49
CA PHE A 103 8.35 -17.47 0.05
C PHE A 103 9.39 -18.59 -0.01
N SER A 104 9.52 -19.32 1.08
CA SER A 104 10.19 -20.62 1.10
C SER A 104 9.45 -21.65 0.24
N TYR A 105 10.11 -22.78 -0.03
CA TYR A 105 9.50 -23.92 -0.70
C TYR A 105 8.20 -24.40 -0.02
N TRP A 106 8.08 -24.24 1.30
CA TRP A 106 6.93 -24.68 2.09
C TRP A 106 5.81 -23.63 2.18
N GLY A 107 5.95 -22.49 1.52
CA GLY A 107 4.95 -21.42 1.53
C GLY A 107 5.01 -20.49 2.76
N SER A 108 5.97 -20.67 3.67
CA SER A 108 6.27 -19.69 4.71
C SER A 108 7.03 -18.50 4.13
N VAL A 109 6.72 -17.29 4.59
CA VAL A 109 7.44 -16.07 4.22
C VAL A 109 8.73 -15.96 5.01
N THR A 110 9.83 -15.62 4.33
CA THR A 110 11.17 -15.56 4.95
C THR A 110 11.74 -14.15 5.06
N GLN A 111 11.34 -13.23 4.19
CA GLN A 111 11.82 -11.84 4.15
C GLN A 111 10.95 -10.98 3.21
N THR A 112 11.14 -9.66 3.26
CA THR A 112 10.40 -8.65 2.46
C THR A 112 10.60 -8.80 0.95
N ASP A 113 11.81 -9.11 0.53
CA ASP A 113 12.24 -9.26 -0.86
C ASP A 113 13.61 -9.95 -0.91
N ALA A 114 14.06 -10.39 -2.08
CA ALA A 114 15.27 -11.20 -2.20
C ALA A 114 16.58 -10.48 -1.82
N THR A 115 16.60 -9.14 -1.82
CA THR A 115 17.82 -8.34 -1.69
C THR A 115 17.80 -7.30 -0.57
N ASP A 116 16.77 -7.30 0.29
CA ASP A 116 16.60 -6.28 1.35
C ASP A 116 16.52 -4.83 0.82
N GLU A 117 16.00 -4.66 -0.41
CA GLU A 117 15.88 -3.35 -1.06
C GLU A 117 14.48 -2.76 -0.96
N LEU A 118 13.46 -3.58 -0.68
CA LEU A 118 12.07 -3.17 -0.81
C LEU A 118 11.73 -1.92 0.02
N VAL A 119 12.22 -1.87 1.27
CA VAL A 119 11.99 -0.71 2.14
C VAL A 119 12.65 0.53 1.56
N ASN A 120 13.87 0.44 1.04
CA ASN A 120 14.60 1.59 0.49
C ASN A 120 13.95 2.10 -0.80
N GLU A 121 13.50 1.22 -1.68
CA GLU A 121 12.78 1.58 -2.90
C GLU A 121 11.47 2.30 -2.61
N LEU A 122 10.70 1.81 -1.63
CA LEU A 122 9.47 2.47 -1.19
C LEU A 122 9.76 3.83 -0.54
N LYS A 123 10.82 3.94 0.28
CA LYS A 123 11.27 5.25 0.82
C LYS A 123 11.62 6.24 -0.26
N ASP A 124 12.28 5.81 -1.33
CA ASP A 124 12.65 6.70 -2.43
C ASP A 124 11.40 7.23 -3.14
N MET A 125 10.43 6.35 -3.46
CA MET A 125 9.14 6.77 -4.03
C MET A 125 8.37 7.71 -3.08
N LEU A 126 8.27 7.36 -1.80
CA LEU A 126 7.56 8.16 -0.79
C LEU A 126 8.24 9.51 -0.55
N GLY A 127 9.57 9.54 -0.52
CA GLY A 127 10.34 10.76 -0.43
C GLY A 127 10.14 11.68 -1.64
N PHE A 128 10.00 11.09 -2.84
CA PHE A 128 9.59 11.84 -4.03
C PHE A 128 8.16 12.37 -3.90
N ALA A 129 7.19 11.52 -3.56
CA ALA A 129 5.79 11.91 -3.33
C ALA A 129 5.65 13.04 -2.31
N GLN A 130 6.43 13.01 -1.22
CA GLN A 130 6.44 14.04 -0.19
C GLN A 130 6.86 15.41 -0.73
N ARG A 131 7.88 15.48 -1.61
CA ARG A 131 8.31 16.74 -2.24
C ARG A 131 7.24 17.34 -3.16
N HIS A 132 6.30 16.51 -3.62
CA HIS A 132 5.20 16.90 -4.50
C HIS A 132 3.86 16.99 -3.76
N ASN A 133 3.83 16.88 -2.43
CA ASN A 133 2.62 16.90 -1.61
C ASN A 133 1.57 15.86 -2.02
N VAL A 134 2.01 14.68 -2.47
CA VAL A 134 1.15 13.54 -2.82
C VAL A 134 1.26 12.47 -1.73
N LEU A 135 0.12 12.01 -1.23
CA LEU A 135 0.02 10.86 -0.34
C LEU A 135 -0.05 9.57 -1.17
N VAL A 136 0.64 8.53 -0.74
CA VAL A 136 0.65 7.21 -1.37
C VAL A 136 -0.04 6.20 -0.47
N PHE A 137 -0.96 5.42 -1.04
CA PHE A 137 -1.64 4.31 -0.40
C PHE A 137 -1.12 3.01 -0.99
N LEU A 138 -0.50 2.19 -0.15
CA LEU A 138 0.11 0.93 -0.56
C LEU A 138 -0.88 -0.21 -0.35
N VAL A 139 -1.22 -0.88 -1.44
CA VAL A 139 -2.13 -2.04 -1.46
C VAL A 139 -1.31 -3.31 -1.45
N LEU A 140 -1.46 -4.13 -0.41
CA LEU A 140 -0.60 -5.29 -0.21
C LEU A 140 -0.98 -6.40 -1.21
N TRP A 141 -2.22 -6.88 -1.19
CA TRP A 141 -2.66 -8.05 -1.96
C TRP A 141 -3.78 -7.73 -2.96
N ASN A 142 -3.96 -8.60 -3.95
CA ASN A 142 -5.06 -8.53 -4.91
C ASN A 142 -6.00 -9.76 -4.78
N GLY A 143 -7.27 -9.51 -4.47
CA GLY A 143 -8.34 -10.51 -4.42
C GLY A 143 -9.18 -10.58 -5.71
N ALA A 144 -8.94 -9.72 -6.69
CA ALA A 144 -9.74 -9.62 -7.91
C ALA A 144 -9.33 -10.58 -9.04
N HIS A 145 -8.21 -11.29 -8.90
CA HIS A 145 -7.61 -12.07 -9.97
C HIS A 145 -6.83 -13.28 -9.44
N HIS A 146 -7.02 -14.45 -10.07
CA HIS A 146 -6.33 -15.70 -9.74
C HIS A 146 -5.37 -16.10 -10.86
N GLY A 147 -4.16 -15.55 -10.83
CA GLY A 147 -3.07 -15.95 -11.71
C GLY A 147 -2.26 -17.12 -11.15
N ASN A 148 -1.12 -17.37 -11.80
CA ASN A 148 -0.22 -18.49 -11.46
C ASN A 148 0.37 -18.42 -10.04
N HIS A 149 0.30 -17.27 -9.37
CA HIS A 149 0.87 -17.05 -8.04
C HIS A 149 -0.18 -16.97 -6.94
N PHE A 150 -1.49 -16.96 -7.28
CA PHE A 150 -2.56 -16.76 -6.31
C PHE A 150 -2.56 -17.76 -5.14
N TRP A 151 -2.02 -18.97 -5.36
CA TRP A 151 -1.82 -19.95 -4.29
C TRP A 151 -1.06 -19.37 -3.08
N LYS A 152 -0.17 -18.40 -3.27
CA LYS A 152 0.55 -17.72 -2.18
C LYS A 152 -0.41 -16.90 -1.31
N VAL A 153 -1.29 -16.11 -1.93
CA VAL A 153 -2.30 -15.32 -1.22
C VAL A 153 -3.28 -16.24 -0.51
N ARG A 154 -3.78 -17.25 -1.22
CA ARG A 154 -4.68 -18.27 -0.67
C ARG A 154 -4.11 -18.94 0.57
N ASP A 155 -2.87 -19.41 0.49
CA ASP A 155 -2.23 -20.11 1.59
C ASP A 155 -2.05 -19.20 2.82
N LEU A 156 -1.80 -17.90 2.65
CA LEU A 156 -1.79 -16.94 3.75
C LEU A 156 -3.18 -16.68 4.36
N VAL A 157 -4.25 -16.84 3.60
CA VAL A 157 -5.63 -16.68 4.09
C VAL A 157 -6.08 -17.92 4.88
N TRP A 158 -5.65 -19.11 4.49
CA TRP A 158 -6.12 -20.38 5.07
C TRP A 158 -5.20 -21.00 6.14
N ASP A 159 -3.95 -20.58 6.22
CA ASP A 159 -2.97 -21.12 7.16
C ASP A 159 -2.39 -20.02 8.06
N ASP A 160 -2.88 -19.97 9.30
CA ASP A 160 -2.46 -18.99 10.32
C ASP A 160 -0.95 -19.04 10.63
N LEU A 161 -0.30 -20.20 10.47
CA LEU A 161 1.15 -20.31 10.68
C LEU A 161 1.89 -19.60 9.55
N LYS A 162 1.45 -19.77 8.29
CA LYS A 162 2.01 -19.04 7.16
C LYS A 162 1.71 -17.54 7.25
N LEU A 163 0.50 -17.16 7.62
CA LEU A 163 0.14 -15.76 7.88
C LEU A 163 1.05 -15.15 8.96
N GLY A 164 1.29 -15.88 10.05
CA GLY A 164 2.21 -15.48 11.11
C GLY A 164 3.61 -15.20 10.57
N THR A 165 4.13 -16.03 9.66
CA THR A 165 5.43 -15.76 9.03
C THR A 165 5.42 -14.52 8.14
N TYR A 166 4.33 -14.26 7.40
CA TYR A 166 4.20 -13.02 6.62
C TYR A 166 4.21 -11.78 7.52
N VAL A 167 3.43 -11.81 8.61
CA VAL A 167 3.33 -10.70 9.55
C VAL A 167 4.70 -10.38 10.14
N GLU A 168 5.45 -11.39 10.58
CA GLU A 168 6.73 -11.19 11.26
C GLU A 168 7.88 -10.86 10.31
N GLN A 169 7.97 -11.56 9.18
CA GLN A 169 9.15 -11.48 8.30
C GLN A 169 9.02 -10.46 7.17
N ALA A 170 7.81 -9.96 6.87
CA ALA A 170 7.59 -8.98 5.80
C ALA A 170 6.81 -7.75 6.27
N LEU A 171 5.57 -7.93 6.75
CA LEU A 171 4.70 -6.78 7.06
C LEU A 171 5.25 -5.92 8.20
N ARG A 172 5.72 -6.53 9.29
CA ARG A 172 6.30 -5.80 10.42
C ARG A 172 7.58 -5.04 10.04
N PRO A 173 8.56 -5.62 9.33
CA PRO A 173 9.69 -4.87 8.79
C PRO A 173 9.29 -3.71 7.88
N LEU A 174 8.33 -3.92 6.96
CA LEU A 174 7.81 -2.86 6.09
C LEU A 174 7.18 -1.72 6.88
N ALA A 175 6.26 -2.03 7.78
CA ALA A 175 5.58 -1.03 8.61
C ALA A 175 6.58 -0.26 9.48
N ARG A 176 7.56 -0.94 10.09
CA ARG A 176 8.61 -0.28 10.89
C ARG A 176 9.53 0.58 10.03
N GLY A 177 9.87 0.11 8.84
CA GLY A 177 10.77 0.80 7.92
C GLY A 177 10.18 2.09 7.37
N LEU A 178 8.86 2.14 7.16
CA LEU A 178 8.18 3.25 6.50
C LEU A 178 7.34 4.14 7.43
N LYS A 179 7.23 3.83 8.73
CA LYS A 179 6.37 4.57 9.67
C LYS A 179 6.62 6.09 9.74
N ASP A 180 7.83 6.52 9.41
CA ASP A 180 8.26 7.92 9.50
C ASP A 180 8.10 8.68 8.16
N GLU A 181 7.73 7.98 7.08
CA GLU A 181 7.53 8.55 5.75
C GLU A 181 6.19 9.30 5.66
N ARG A 182 6.21 10.64 5.60
CA ARG A 182 4.97 11.44 5.71
C ARG A 182 4.05 11.33 4.50
N ALA A 183 4.60 10.96 3.35
CA ALA A 183 3.82 10.70 2.16
C ALA A 183 3.10 9.35 2.22
N LEU A 184 3.38 8.48 3.20
CA LEU A 184 2.60 7.25 3.37
C LEU A 184 1.23 7.61 3.96
N GLY A 185 0.22 7.65 3.08
CA GLY A 185 -1.16 7.97 3.45
C GLY A 185 -1.86 6.82 4.17
N GLY A 186 -1.51 5.58 3.83
CA GLY A 186 -2.06 4.41 4.49
C GLY A 186 -1.70 3.09 3.80
N TRP A 187 -2.15 2.01 4.43
CA TRP A 187 -2.03 0.64 3.94
C TRP A 187 -3.42 0.09 3.64
N GLU A 188 -3.56 -0.55 2.50
CA GLU A 188 -4.74 -1.33 2.14
C GLU A 188 -4.34 -2.81 2.11
N ILE A 189 -5.02 -3.65 2.90
CA ILE A 189 -4.62 -5.05 3.04
C ILE A 189 -4.87 -5.84 1.77
N ILE A 190 -6.03 -5.66 1.13
CA ILE A 190 -6.41 -6.43 -0.05
C ILE A 190 -7.34 -5.61 -0.95
N ASN A 191 -7.00 -5.55 -2.24
CA ASN A 191 -7.89 -5.03 -3.29
C ASN A 191 -9.01 -6.04 -3.54
N GLU A 192 -10.26 -5.59 -3.50
CA GLU A 192 -11.45 -6.33 -3.95
C GLU A 192 -11.47 -7.80 -3.48
N PRO A 193 -11.52 -8.05 -2.15
CA PRO A 193 -11.60 -9.42 -1.62
C PRO A 193 -12.84 -10.17 -2.14
N GLU A 194 -13.89 -9.46 -2.56
CA GLU A 194 -15.12 -10.02 -3.14
C GLU A 194 -14.87 -10.79 -4.44
N GLY A 195 -13.76 -10.52 -5.13
CA GLY A 195 -13.39 -11.26 -6.34
C GLY A 195 -13.06 -12.72 -6.06
N SER A 196 -12.51 -13.00 -4.88
CA SER A 196 -12.11 -14.34 -4.43
C SER A 196 -13.10 -14.97 -3.45
N LEU A 197 -14.21 -14.28 -3.18
CA LEU A 197 -15.18 -14.64 -2.16
C LEU A 197 -16.11 -15.76 -2.65
N ARG A 198 -16.41 -16.69 -1.75
CA ARG A 198 -17.50 -17.65 -1.94
C ARG A 198 -18.81 -17.07 -1.40
N VAL A 199 -19.82 -16.97 -2.27
CA VAL A 199 -21.19 -16.61 -1.87
C VAL A 199 -21.84 -17.80 -1.17
N GLN A 200 -22.25 -17.61 0.09
CA GLN A 200 -22.82 -18.68 0.92
C GLN A 200 -23.66 -18.14 2.08
N HIS A 201 -24.58 -18.98 2.54
CA HIS A 201 -25.32 -18.76 3.77
C HIS A 201 -24.45 -19.07 4.99
N ASP A 202 -24.54 -18.21 6.02
CA ASP A 202 -24.01 -18.46 7.36
C ASP A 202 -25.00 -17.92 8.39
N PRO A 203 -25.19 -18.57 9.56
CA PRO A 203 -26.01 -18.02 10.64
C PRO A 203 -25.43 -16.73 11.25
N ASP A 204 -24.11 -16.52 11.19
CA ASP A 204 -23.50 -15.26 11.58
C ASP A 204 -23.67 -14.23 10.44
N PRO A 205 -24.35 -13.09 10.69
CA PRO A 205 -24.56 -12.08 9.66
C PRO A 205 -23.27 -11.46 9.11
N CYS A 206 -22.14 -11.55 9.83
CA CYS A 206 -20.85 -11.09 9.33
C CYS A 206 -20.27 -12.02 8.26
N TYR A 207 -20.61 -13.30 8.28
CA TYR A 207 -20.13 -14.32 7.33
C TYR A 207 -21.17 -14.73 6.29
N ASN A 208 -22.43 -14.37 6.52
CA ASN A 208 -23.50 -14.57 5.55
C ASN A 208 -23.31 -13.66 4.35
N THR A 209 -23.14 -14.24 3.16
CA THR A 209 -22.94 -13.50 1.92
C THR A 209 -24.08 -13.73 0.92
N ASP A 210 -25.24 -14.24 1.36
CA ASP A 210 -26.43 -14.45 0.51
C ASP A 210 -26.87 -13.16 -0.18
N PHE A 211 -26.67 -12.00 0.46
CA PHE A 211 -27.00 -10.69 -0.11
C PHE A 211 -26.15 -10.33 -1.34
N LEU A 212 -25.06 -11.05 -1.59
CA LEU A 212 -24.22 -10.93 -2.78
C LEU A 212 -24.63 -11.89 -3.89
N ALA A 213 -25.62 -12.77 -3.68
CA ALA A 213 -26.10 -13.68 -4.71
C ALA A 213 -26.60 -12.91 -5.95
N GLY A 214 -26.08 -13.27 -7.12
CA GLY A 214 -26.40 -12.60 -8.38
C GLY A 214 -25.69 -11.25 -8.62
N SER A 215 -24.82 -10.79 -7.70
CA SER A 215 -24.06 -9.56 -7.88
C SER A 215 -22.86 -9.69 -8.85
N GLY A 216 -22.36 -10.92 -9.04
CA GLY A 216 -21.11 -11.21 -9.74
C GLY A 216 -19.90 -11.44 -8.82
N ALA A 217 -20.05 -11.32 -7.50
CA ALA A 217 -19.00 -11.70 -6.52
C ALA A 217 -18.50 -13.13 -6.74
N GLY A 218 -17.22 -13.37 -6.47
CA GLY A 218 -16.54 -14.64 -6.74
C GLY A 218 -16.07 -14.81 -8.20
N TRP A 219 -16.01 -13.72 -8.98
CA TRP A 219 -15.68 -13.78 -10.42
C TRP A 219 -14.28 -14.31 -10.72
N ALA A 220 -13.33 -14.21 -9.78
CA ALA A 220 -11.97 -14.69 -9.96
C ALA A 220 -11.83 -16.20 -9.67
N GLY A 221 -12.82 -16.80 -8.99
CA GLY A 221 -12.75 -18.14 -8.42
C GLY A 221 -12.79 -18.09 -6.88
N ASN A 222 -13.22 -19.19 -6.23
CA ASN A 222 -13.28 -19.24 -4.77
C ASN A 222 -11.90 -19.54 -4.18
N SER A 223 -11.56 -18.90 -3.07
CA SER A 223 -10.28 -19.09 -2.39
C SER A 223 -10.12 -20.45 -1.69
N ASP A 224 -11.17 -21.27 -1.55
CA ASP A 224 -11.10 -22.57 -0.86
C ASP A 224 -10.43 -23.69 -1.69
N GLY A 225 -10.02 -23.39 -2.93
CA GLY A 225 -9.40 -24.37 -3.82
C GLY A 225 -10.36 -25.44 -4.33
N SER A 226 -11.67 -25.28 -4.10
CA SER A 226 -12.66 -26.04 -4.85
C SER A 226 -12.75 -25.46 -6.27
N GLU A 227 -12.16 -26.16 -7.23
CA GLU A 227 -12.55 -25.99 -8.63
C GLU A 227 -14.04 -26.39 -8.75
N PHE A 228 -14.76 -25.71 -9.65
CA PHE A 228 -16.18 -25.91 -9.98
C PHE A 228 -16.74 -27.32 -9.73
#